data_AF-A0A8H7PBP1-F1
#
_entry.id   AF-A0A8H7PBP1-F1
#
_cell.length_a   1.000
_cell.length_b   1.000
_cell.length_c   1.000
_cell.angle_alpha   90.00
_cell.angle_beta   90.00
_cell.angle_gamma   90.00
#
_symmetry.space_group_name_H-M   'P 1'
#
loop_
_entity.id
_entity.type
_entity.pdbx_description
1 polymer ?
#
loop_
_entity_poly.entity_id
_entity_poly.type
_entity_poly.pdbx_seq_one_letter_code
_entity_poly.pdbx_strand_id
1 'polypeptide(L)'
;MDQLLESLEYVIDDIGDPGYEVEYSSGVLTLKLGENGTYVINKQPPNKQIWLSSPVSGPKRYDYSAAEDQWVYYRDGQSMGDLLEREISYALDRDVKLGLKNVSHLVD
;
A
#
# COMPACT_ATOMS: atom_id res chain seq x y z
N MET A 1 7.33 3.27 -4.73
CA MET A 1 5.92 3.18 -5.21
C MET A 1 5.87 2.10 -6.27
N ASP A 2 6.84 2.09 -7.17
CA ASP A 2 7.01 1.06 -8.20
C ASP A 2 7.02 -0.36 -7.61
N GLN A 3 7.82 -0.63 -6.56
CA GLN A 3 7.76 -1.91 -5.84
C GLN A 3 6.36 -2.29 -5.33
N LEU A 4 5.58 -1.32 -4.83
CA LEU A 4 4.22 -1.58 -4.35
C LEU A 4 3.30 -1.92 -5.53
N LEU A 5 3.41 -1.17 -6.63
CA LEU A 5 2.65 -1.43 -7.85
C LEU A 5 2.94 -2.82 -8.38
N GLU A 6 4.21 -3.15 -8.62
CA GLU A 6 4.64 -4.45 -9.16
C GLU A 6 4.18 -5.62 -8.28
N SER A 7 4.28 -5.46 -6.95
CA SER A 7 3.85 -6.51 -6.02
C SER A 7 2.33 -6.71 -6.06
N LEU A 8 1.56 -5.63 -6.20
CA LEU A 8 0.10 -5.70 -6.29
C LEU A 8 -0.36 -6.24 -7.63
N GLU A 9 0.27 -5.83 -8.74
CA GLU A 9 0.03 -6.38 -10.09
C GLU A 9 0.22 -7.88 -10.07
N TYR A 10 1.35 -8.36 -9.55
CA TYR A 10 1.62 -9.79 -9.42
C TYR A 10 0.54 -10.52 -8.59
N VAL A 11 0.12 -9.94 -7.46
CA VAL A 11 -0.91 -10.55 -6.59
C VAL A 11 -2.25 -10.65 -7.30
N ILE A 12 -2.71 -9.60 -7.99
CA ILE A 12 -4.03 -9.63 -8.65
C ILE A 12 -4.01 -10.48 -9.92
N ASP A 13 -2.90 -10.48 -10.68
CA ASP A 13 -2.75 -11.30 -11.89
C ASP A 13 -2.75 -12.80 -11.55
N ASP A 14 -2.11 -13.19 -10.44
CA ASP A 14 -2.11 -14.56 -9.94
C ASP A 14 -3.51 -15.04 -9.52
N ILE A 15 -4.37 -14.13 -9.03
CA ILE A 15 -5.78 -14.44 -8.71
C ILE A 15 -6.62 -14.53 -9.98
N GLY A 16 -6.39 -13.64 -10.95
CA GLY A 16 -7.12 -13.61 -12.21
C GLY A 16 -8.59 -13.21 -12.09
N ASP A 17 -8.97 -12.51 -11.02
CA ASP A 17 -10.33 -11.98 -10.86
C ASP A 17 -10.50 -10.72 -11.75
N PRO A 18 -11.46 -10.71 -12.71
CA PRO A 18 -11.65 -9.60 -13.63
C PRO A 18 -12.20 -8.32 -12.94
N GLY A 19 -12.68 -8.41 -11.70
CA GLY A 19 -13.10 -7.28 -10.89
C GLY A 19 -11.95 -6.62 -10.11
N TYR A 20 -10.75 -7.20 -10.14
CA TYR A 20 -9.57 -6.66 -9.47
C TYR A 20 -8.72 -5.86 -10.43
N GLU A 21 -8.26 -4.71 -9.97
CA GLU A 21 -7.51 -3.77 -10.80
C GLU A 21 -6.56 -2.96 -9.92
N VAL A 22 -5.34 -2.76 -10.42
CA VAL A 22 -4.38 -1.81 -9.84
C VAL A 22 -3.94 -0.82 -10.90
N GLU A 23 -4.01 0.47 -10.58
CA GLU A 23 -3.62 1.55 -11.48
C GLU A 23 -2.71 2.51 -10.74
N TYR A 24 -1.64 2.98 -11.39
CA TYR A 24 -0.80 4.05 -10.87
C TYR A 24 -0.70 5.20 -11.87
N SER A 25 -1.17 6.37 -11.46
CA SER A 25 -1.12 7.57 -12.29
C SER A 25 -0.92 8.82 -11.45
N SER A 26 -0.05 9.71 -11.91
CA SER A 26 0.16 11.04 -11.31
C SER A 26 0.44 11.02 -9.80
N GLY A 27 1.17 10.01 -9.33
CA GLY A 27 1.51 9.85 -7.91
C GLY A 27 0.42 9.19 -7.05
N VAL A 28 -0.69 8.76 -7.65
CA VAL A 28 -1.81 8.07 -6.99
C VAL A 28 -1.88 6.62 -7.48
N LEU A 29 -1.74 5.67 -6.56
CA LEU A 29 -1.99 4.25 -6.77
C LEU A 29 -3.40 3.92 -6.27
N THR A 30 -4.21 3.29 -7.10
CA THR A 30 -5.56 2.84 -6.77
C THR A 30 -5.62 1.33 -6.94
N LEU A 31 -5.98 0.61 -5.88
CA LEU A 31 -6.21 -0.84 -5.89
C LEU A 31 -7.69 -1.10 -5.63
N LYS A 32 -8.40 -1.68 -6.60
CA LYS A 32 -9.80 -2.09 -6.50
C LYS A 32 -9.84 -3.60 -6.30
N LEU A 33 -10.54 -4.05 -5.26
CA LEU A 33 -10.68 -5.48 -4.91
C LEU A 33 -12.16 -5.91 -4.92
N GLY A 34 -12.95 -5.42 -5.87
CA GLY A 34 -14.39 -5.71 -5.98
C GLY A 34 -15.15 -5.36 -4.70
N GLU A 35 -15.84 -6.35 -4.12
CA GLU A 35 -16.64 -6.19 -2.89
C GLU A 35 -15.80 -5.87 -1.65
N ASN A 36 -14.49 -6.15 -1.67
CA ASN A 36 -13.56 -5.80 -0.59
C ASN A 36 -13.16 -4.31 -0.59
N GLY A 37 -13.66 -3.53 -1.56
CA GLY A 37 -13.50 -2.09 -1.64
C GLY A 37 -12.24 -1.62 -2.37
N THR A 38 -11.93 -0.33 -2.19
CA THR A 38 -10.87 0.35 -2.94
C THR A 38 -9.88 1.03 -2.00
N TYR A 39 -8.60 0.72 -2.18
CA TYR A 39 -7.48 1.39 -1.53
C TYR A 39 -6.95 2.49 -2.45
N VAL A 40 -6.66 3.65 -1.88
CA VAL A 40 -6.01 4.76 -2.59
C VAL A 40 -4.75 5.17 -1.84
N ILE A 41 -3.58 5.06 -2.47
CA ILE A 41 -2.28 5.44 -1.91
C ILE A 41 -1.70 6.59 -2.74
N ASN A 42 -1.59 7.76 -2.13
CA ASN A 42 -1.18 9.00 -2.80
C ASN A 42 0.16 9.50 -2.24
N LYS A 43 1.15 9.70 -3.13
CA LYS A 43 2.40 10.38 -2.79
C LYS A 43 2.13 11.87 -2.57
N GLN A 44 2.58 12.40 -1.44
CA GLN A 44 2.51 13.82 -1.11
C GLN A 44 3.92 14.40 -0.93
N PRO A 45 4.71 14.59 -2.01
CA PRO A 45 6.09 15.07 -1.93
C PRO A 45 6.27 16.39 -1.18
N PRO A 46 5.42 17.43 -1.36
CA PRO A 46 5.57 18.68 -0.62
C PRO A 46 5.51 18.49 0.90
N ASN A 47 4.71 17.51 1.35
CA ASN A 47 4.54 17.19 2.76
C ASN A 47 5.51 16.11 3.25
N LYS A 48 6.31 15.50 2.34
CA LYS A 48 7.12 14.29 2.60
C LYS A 48 6.31 13.15 3.21
N GLN A 49 5.10 12.96 2.68
CA GLN A 49 4.14 11.99 3.20
C GLN A 49 3.65 11.03 2.12
N ILE A 50 3.08 9.91 2.59
CA ILE A 50 2.18 9.08 1.81
C ILE A 50 0.82 9.08 2.50
N TRP A 51 -0.24 9.33 1.74
CA TRP A 51 -1.61 9.28 2.25
C TRP A 51 -2.27 7.99 1.78
N LEU A 52 -2.91 7.29 2.70
CA LEU A 52 -3.69 6.09 2.45
C LEU A 52 -5.15 6.39 2.71
N SER A 53 -6.04 5.95 1.82
CA SER A 53 -7.45 5.70 2.10
C SER A 53 -7.65 4.19 2.05
N SER A 54 -7.92 3.56 3.21
CA SER A 54 -8.27 2.14 3.31
C SER A 54 -9.79 1.99 3.43
N PRO A 55 -10.42 1.03 2.72
CA PRO A 55 -11.83 0.70 2.91
C PRO A 55 -12.10 0.02 4.26
N VAL A 56 -11.05 -0.48 4.94
CA VAL A 56 -11.13 -1.18 6.22
C VAL A 56 -10.87 -0.24 7.39
N SER A 57 -9.77 0.52 7.33
CA SER A 57 -9.29 1.32 8.48
C SER A 57 -9.30 2.83 8.25
N GLY A 58 -9.90 3.29 7.14
CA GLY A 58 -10.07 4.70 6.82
C GLY A 58 -8.75 5.42 6.47
N PRO A 59 -8.74 6.76 6.50
CA PRO A 59 -7.60 7.54 6.03
C PRO A 59 -6.45 7.56 7.03
N LYS A 60 -5.21 7.44 6.53
CA LYS A 60 -3.97 7.58 7.30
C LYS A 60 -2.94 8.41 6.54
N ARG A 61 -2.08 9.11 7.27
CA ARG A 61 -0.97 9.90 6.72
C ARG A 61 0.31 9.35 7.32
N TYR A 62 1.16 8.81 6.46
CA TYR A 62 2.42 8.20 6.84
C TYR A 62 3.55 9.15 6.59
N ASP A 63 4.46 9.22 7.55
CA ASP A 63 5.71 9.93 7.47
C ASP A 63 6.85 8.91 7.40
N TYR A 64 7.96 9.28 6.76
CA TYR A 64 9.12 8.41 6.71
C TYR A 64 9.86 8.42 8.06
N SER A 65 10.04 7.24 8.64
CA SER A 65 10.88 6.99 9.81
C SER A 65 12.24 6.49 9.36
N ALA A 66 13.27 7.32 9.52
CA ALA A 66 14.65 6.92 9.22
C ALA A 66 15.20 5.88 10.21
N ALA A 67 14.63 5.77 11.41
CA ALA A 67 15.04 4.80 12.42
C ALA A 67 14.55 3.38 12.09
N GLU A 68 13.37 3.28 11.49
CA GLU A 68 12.76 2.01 11.07
C GLU A 68 12.95 1.72 9.57
N ASP A 69 13.43 2.71 8.81
CA ASP A 69 13.52 2.71 7.35
C ASP A 69 12.18 2.29 6.70
N GLN A 70 11.10 2.93 7.15
CA GLN A 70 9.72 2.62 6.78
C GLN A 70 8.81 3.85 6.81
N TRP A 71 7.65 3.74 6.15
CA TRP A 71 6.55 4.71 6.26
C TRP A 71 5.67 4.36 7.46
N VAL A 72 5.63 5.24 8.47
CA VAL A 72 5.01 4.96 9.78
C VAL A 72 3.89 5.96 10.07
N TYR A 73 2.80 5.46 10.65
CA TYR A 73 1.72 6.30 11.15
C TYR A 73 1.97 6.64 12.62
N TYR A 74 2.38 7.87 12.91
CA TYR A 74 2.81 8.27 14.25
C TYR A 74 1.75 8.14 15.36
N ARG A 75 0.46 7.99 15.02
CA ARG A 75 -0.59 7.89 16.04
C ARG A 75 -0.62 6.54 16.74
N ASP A 76 -0.29 5.47 16.03
CA ASP A 76 -0.32 4.10 16.55
C ASP A 76 1.00 3.34 16.33
N GLY A 77 1.97 3.97 15.67
CA GLY A 77 3.30 3.39 15.39
C GLY A 77 3.26 2.32 14.30
N GLN A 78 2.13 2.12 13.62
CA GLN A 78 2.02 1.08 12.62
C GLN A 78 2.69 1.48 11.30
N SER A 79 3.44 0.55 10.69
CA SER A 79 3.99 0.74 9.35
C SER A 79 2.90 0.59 8.27
N MET A 80 3.01 1.37 7.19
CA MET A 80 2.10 1.26 6.04
C MET A 80 2.17 -0.12 5.39
N GLY A 81 3.38 -0.68 5.28
CA GLY A 81 3.62 -1.98 4.68
C GLY A 81 2.91 -3.10 5.44
N ASP A 82 3.12 -3.16 6.75
CA ASP A 82 2.49 -4.21 7.58
C ASP A 82 0.96 -4.03 7.64
N LEU A 83 0.46 -2.80 7.60
CA LEU A 83 -0.99 -2.55 7.50
C LEU A 83 -1.56 -3.12 6.20
N LEU A 84 -0.97 -2.75 5.05
CA LEU A 84 -1.44 -3.18 3.74
C LEU A 84 -1.34 -4.69 3.58
N GLU A 85 -0.21 -5.30 3.98
CA GLU A 85 -0.06 -6.76 3.96
C GLU A 85 -1.16 -7.44 4.77
N ARG A 86 -1.46 -6.96 5.99
CA ARG A 86 -2.52 -7.53 6.82
C ARG A 86 -3.91 -7.37 6.21
N GLU A 87 -4.28 -6.16 5.80
CA GLU A 87 -5.64 -5.88 5.31
C GLU A 87 -5.90 -6.58 3.97
N ILE A 88 -4.92 -6.57 3.06
CA ILE A 88 -5.05 -7.20 1.75
C ILE A 88 -4.99 -8.72 1.88
N SER A 89 -4.15 -9.27 2.76
CA SER A 89 -4.14 -10.72 3.02
C SER A 89 -5.50 -11.21 3.52
N TYR A 90 -6.13 -10.45 4.42
CA TYR A 90 -7.46 -10.76 4.94
C TYR A 90 -8.54 -10.66 3.85
N ALA A 91 -8.51 -9.60 3.03
CA ALA A 91 -9.46 -9.41 1.93
C ALA A 91 -9.40 -10.52 0.87
N LEU A 92 -8.22 -11.08 0.64
CA LEU A 92 -7.96 -12.07 -0.41
C LEU A 92 -7.87 -13.51 0.11
N ASP A 93 -8.04 -13.72 1.42
CA ASP A 93 -7.86 -15.01 2.11
C ASP A 93 -6.55 -15.74 1.74
N ARG A 94 -5.44 -14.98 1.67
CA ARG A 94 -4.12 -15.50 1.29
C ARG A 94 -3.01 -14.67 1.94
N ASP A 95 -1.83 -15.26 2.14
CA ASP A 95 -0.67 -14.50 2.60
C ASP A 95 -0.13 -13.61 1.49
N VAL A 96 -0.10 -12.30 1.73
CA VAL A 96 0.43 -11.28 0.82
C VAL A 96 1.71 -10.68 1.41
N LYS A 97 2.71 -10.49 0.54
CA LYS A 97 3.97 -9.83 0.86
C LYS A 97 4.23 -8.75 -0.17
N LEU A 98 4.41 -7.52 0.28
CA LEU A 98 4.55 -6.35 -0.58
C LEU A 98 5.98 -5.81 -0.62
N GLY A 99 6.88 -6.37 0.19
CA GLY A 99 8.29 -5.99 0.19
C GLY A 99 8.55 -4.55 0.67
N LEU A 100 7.63 -3.96 1.44
CA LEU A 100 7.71 -2.57 1.89
C LEU A 100 8.54 -2.37 3.17
N LYS A 101 9.67 -3.06 3.28
CA LYS A 101 10.65 -2.92 4.37
C LYS A 101 11.95 -2.38 3.82
N ASN A 102 12.69 -1.65 4.65
CA ASN A 102 13.94 -0.97 4.25
C ASN A 102 13.71 -0.09 3.02
N VAL A 103 12.75 0.83 3.09
CA VAL A 103 12.21 1.54 1.92
C VAL A 103 13.25 2.44 1.26
N SER A 104 14.32 2.82 1.96
CA SER A 104 15.45 3.54 1.38
C SER A 104 16.15 2.78 0.26
N HIS A 105 16.14 1.44 0.28
CA HIS A 105 16.73 0.59 -0.76
C HIS A 105 15.81 0.40 -1.98
N LEU A 106 14.57 0.87 -1.91
CA LEU A 106 13.59 0.80 -2.99
C LEU A 106 13.57 2.07 -3.85
N VAL A 107 14.54 2.97 -3.61
CA VAL A 107 14.68 4.26 -4.29
C VAL A 107 16.05 4.25 -4.99
N ASP A 108 16.16 3.49 -6.06
CA ASP A 108 17.26 3.60 -7.03
C ASP A 108 16.91 4.61 -8.13
#